data_AF-A0A7W1BCZ5-F1
#
_entry.id   AF-A0A7W1BCZ5-F1
#
_cell.length_a   1.000
_cell.length_b   1.000
_cell.length_c   1.000
_cell.angle_alpha   90.00
_cell.angle_beta   90.00
_cell.angle_gamma   90.00
#
_symmetry.space_group_name_H-M   'P 1'
#
loop_
_entity.id
_entity.type
_entity.pdbx_description
1 polymer ?
#
loop_
_entity_poly.entity_id
_entity_poly.type
_entity_poly.pdbx_seq_one_letter_code
_entity_poly.pdbx_strand_id
1 'polypeptide(L)'
;MAQALPARCSVRNALLAVALVGALPAAFSVPAGAATTFTVNQTGDAADQDITDNRCDTSPAAGRQCTLRAAIEEANDTPGADAITFSISSPTSVKTISPASPLPAITDPVTIDGYTQPGASPNTLATGNDAVLKIQPTGPTPELVRTGSASRPPTASSRDW
;
A
#
# COMPACT_ATOMS: atom_id res chain seq x y z
N MET A 1 -20.74 3.52 96.12
CA MET A 1 -22.20 3.37 96.33
C MET A 1 -22.88 3.85 95.06
N ALA A 2 -23.65 2.96 94.39
CA ALA A 2 -24.83 3.26 93.54
C ALA A 2 -24.57 4.10 92.24
N GLN A 3 -25.14 3.90 91.05
CA GLN A 3 -26.28 3.16 90.49
C GLN A 3 -26.02 3.02 88.96
N ALA A 4 -26.37 1.89 88.31
CA ALA A 4 -27.51 1.70 87.39
C ALA A 4 -27.19 1.68 85.87
N LEU A 5 -27.47 0.52 85.25
CA LEU A 5 -27.80 0.29 83.81
C LEU A 5 -29.34 0.47 83.61
N PRO A 6 -29.99 0.31 82.42
CA PRO A 6 -29.56 0.21 80.99
C PRO A 6 -30.51 1.00 80.01
N ALA A 7 -30.27 0.97 78.68
CA ALA A 7 -31.25 0.61 77.62
C ALA A 7 -30.94 1.10 76.17
N ARG A 8 -30.83 0.12 75.25
CA ARG A 8 -31.46 0.01 73.89
C ARG A 8 -31.10 0.97 72.74
N CYS A 9 -30.70 0.40 71.59
CA CYS A 9 -31.36 0.47 70.25
C CYS A 9 -30.38 -0.13 69.19
N SER A 10 -30.74 -1.17 68.43
CA SER A 10 -31.43 -1.11 67.11
C SER A 10 -30.51 -0.48 66.02
N VAL A 11 -30.26 -0.98 64.80
CA VAL A 11 -30.78 -2.08 63.97
C VAL A 11 -29.97 -2.08 62.64
N ARG A 12 -29.70 -3.27 62.08
CA ARG A 12 -29.59 -3.73 60.66
C ARG A 12 -28.70 -3.05 59.61
N ASN A 13 -28.15 -3.96 58.77
CA ASN A 13 -27.83 -3.88 57.34
C ASN A 13 -26.48 -3.30 56.89
N ALA A 14 -25.66 -4.13 56.24
CA ALA A 14 -25.64 -4.20 54.77
C ALA A 14 -24.76 -5.37 54.28
N LEU A 15 -25.33 -6.21 53.41
CA LEU A 15 -24.61 -7.20 52.62
C LEU A 15 -23.70 -6.48 51.60
N LEU A 16 -22.41 -6.83 51.55
CA LEU A 16 -21.50 -6.40 50.49
C LEU A 16 -21.72 -7.24 49.23
N ALA A 17 -22.09 -6.60 48.13
CA ALA A 17 -22.07 -7.18 46.79
C ALA A 17 -20.65 -7.04 46.18
N VAL A 18 -20.04 -8.15 45.79
CA VAL A 18 -18.77 -8.18 45.05
C VAL A 18 -19.09 -8.01 43.56
N ALA A 19 -18.67 -6.89 42.98
CA ALA A 19 -18.80 -6.64 41.54
C ALA A 19 -17.63 -7.28 40.78
N LEU A 20 -17.93 -8.14 39.80
CA LEU A 20 -16.97 -8.63 38.80
C LEU A 20 -16.53 -7.45 37.92
N VAL A 21 -15.24 -7.13 37.91
CA VAL A 21 -14.64 -6.20 36.94
C VAL A 21 -14.40 -6.96 35.63
N GLY A 22 -15.28 -6.78 34.66
CA GLY A 22 -15.05 -7.22 33.28
C GLY A 22 -14.01 -6.33 32.62
N ALA A 23 -12.85 -6.88 32.29
CA ALA A 23 -11.83 -6.20 31.50
C ALA A 23 -12.30 -6.10 30.04
N LEU A 24 -12.73 -4.91 29.61
CA LEU A 24 -12.92 -4.61 28.18
C LEU A 24 -11.53 -4.62 27.51
N PRO A 25 -11.34 -5.32 26.38
CA PRO A 25 -10.17 -5.09 25.55
C PRO A 25 -10.24 -3.66 25.00
N ALA A 26 -9.33 -2.81 25.44
CA ALA A 26 -9.12 -1.51 24.80
C ALA A 26 -8.66 -1.79 23.36
N ALA A 27 -9.51 -1.50 22.38
CA ALA A 27 -9.11 -1.47 20.99
C ALA A 27 -8.09 -0.33 20.84
N PHE A 28 -6.80 -0.66 20.84
CA PHE A 28 -5.77 0.27 20.43
C PHE A 28 -5.93 0.48 18.93
N SER A 29 -6.55 1.59 18.55
CA SER A 29 -6.49 2.08 17.18
C SER A 29 -5.02 2.42 16.90
N VAL A 30 -4.28 1.53 16.25
CA VAL A 30 -2.98 1.89 15.69
C VAL A 30 -3.27 3.01 14.69
N PRO A 31 -2.70 4.22 14.85
CA PRO A 31 -2.89 5.26 13.85
C PRO A 31 -2.38 4.72 12.53
N ALA A 32 -3.26 4.59 11.54
CA ALA A 32 -2.83 4.36 10.17
C ALA A 32 -2.01 5.60 9.78
N GLY A 33 -0.75 5.40 9.40
CA GLY A 33 0.06 6.46 8.80
C GLY A 33 -0.72 7.07 7.63
N ALA A 34 -0.63 8.40 7.48
CA ALA A 34 -1.27 9.08 6.37
C ALA A 34 -0.66 8.55 5.05
N ALA A 35 -1.51 8.09 4.14
CA ALA A 35 -1.07 7.61 2.83
C ALA A 35 -0.37 8.75 2.06
N THR A 36 0.89 8.56 1.68
CA THR A 36 1.58 9.44 0.75
C THR A 36 1.39 8.95 -0.69
N THR A 37 1.51 9.87 -1.65
CA THR A 37 1.37 9.55 -3.07
C THR A 37 2.60 10.04 -3.82
N PHE A 38 3.31 9.08 -4.42
CA PHE A 38 4.44 9.33 -5.31
C PHE A 38 3.98 9.19 -6.77
N THR A 39 4.31 10.17 -7.61
CA THR A 39 3.87 10.18 -9.01
C THR A 39 5.06 10.01 -9.94
N VAL A 40 5.19 8.82 -10.51
CA VAL A 40 6.19 8.47 -11.51
C VAL A 40 5.90 9.24 -12.80
N ASN A 41 6.83 10.08 -13.22
CA ASN A 41 6.70 10.91 -14.42
C ASN A 41 7.85 10.74 -15.41
N GLN A 42 8.81 9.86 -15.10
CA GLN A 42 9.92 9.51 -15.97
C GLN A 42 10.09 8.00 -16.12
N THR A 43 10.58 7.58 -17.29
CA THR A 43 10.88 6.17 -17.60
C THR A 43 12.31 5.76 -17.24
N GLY A 44 13.09 6.67 -16.65
CA GLY A 44 14.44 6.38 -16.19
C GLY A 44 14.47 5.42 -14.99
N ASP A 45 15.68 5.11 -14.53
CA ASP A 45 15.93 4.17 -13.41
C ASP A 45 16.85 4.77 -12.33
N ALA A 46 16.97 6.09 -12.28
CA ALA A 46 17.72 6.76 -11.22
C ALA A 46 17.04 6.54 -9.86
N ALA A 47 17.85 6.36 -8.82
CA ALA A 47 17.41 6.32 -7.43
C ALA A 47 17.01 7.73 -6.95
N ASP A 48 16.25 7.79 -5.86
CA ASP A 48 15.95 9.06 -5.20
C ASP A 48 17.23 9.77 -4.73
N GLN A 49 17.26 11.10 -4.80
CA GLN A 49 18.40 11.88 -4.34
C GLN A 49 18.48 11.96 -2.81
N ASP A 50 17.35 12.01 -2.11
CA ASP A 50 17.27 12.11 -0.65
C ASP A 50 16.06 11.33 -0.13
N ILE A 51 16.32 10.06 0.24
CA ILE A 51 15.28 9.11 0.63
C ILE A 51 14.44 9.54 1.86
N THR A 52 14.87 10.58 2.57
CA THR A 52 14.30 10.98 3.88
C THR A 52 13.48 12.26 3.82
N ASP A 53 13.23 12.81 2.63
CA ASP A 53 12.54 14.09 2.46
C ASP A 53 11.05 13.96 2.07
N ASN A 54 10.55 12.73 1.94
CA ASN A 54 9.21 12.36 1.48
C ASN A 54 8.88 12.94 0.09
N ARG A 55 9.86 13.05 -0.80
CA ARG A 55 9.70 13.56 -2.16
C ARG A 55 10.45 12.68 -3.15
N CYS A 56 9.69 12.01 -3.99
CA CYS A 56 10.25 11.34 -5.15
C CYS A 56 10.87 12.35 -6.13
N ASP A 57 12.20 12.50 -6.10
CA ASP A 57 12.99 13.39 -6.94
C ASP A 57 14.43 12.88 -7.14
N THR A 58 14.74 12.46 -8.37
CA THR A 58 16.05 11.89 -8.71
C THR A 58 17.15 12.92 -8.97
N SER A 59 16.82 14.23 -8.97
CA SER A 59 17.80 15.28 -9.21
C SER A 59 17.37 16.63 -8.64
N PRO A 60 18.28 17.63 -8.50
CA PRO A 60 17.93 18.95 -7.99
C PRO A 60 17.35 19.87 -9.07
N ALA A 61 17.05 19.35 -10.26
CA ALA A 61 16.51 20.13 -11.35
C ALA A 61 15.08 20.60 -11.04
N ALA A 62 14.60 21.62 -11.76
CA ALA A 62 13.28 22.19 -11.50
C ALA A 62 12.16 21.18 -11.82
N GLY A 63 11.21 21.06 -10.88
CA GLY A 63 10.14 20.05 -10.92
C GLY A 63 10.61 18.72 -10.33
N ARG A 64 9.69 17.78 -10.13
CA ARG A 64 10.04 16.44 -9.61
C ARG A 64 10.42 15.53 -10.76
N GLN A 65 11.56 14.86 -10.70
CA GLN A 65 11.96 13.81 -11.63
C GLN A 65 11.80 12.46 -10.95
N CYS A 66 10.61 11.89 -11.01
CA CYS A 66 10.27 10.68 -10.27
C CYS A 66 10.28 9.46 -11.20
N THR A 67 11.20 8.53 -10.92
CA THR A 67 11.27 7.21 -11.57
C THR A 67 10.51 6.18 -10.74
N LEU A 68 10.26 4.99 -11.31
CA LEU A 68 9.66 3.89 -10.55
C LEU A 68 10.56 3.42 -9.39
N ARG A 69 11.89 3.46 -9.57
CA ARG A 69 12.84 3.11 -8.49
C ARG A 69 12.74 4.11 -7.33
N ALA A 70 12.88 5.40 -7.62
CA ALA A 70 12.79 6.44 -6.59
C ALA A 70 11.44 6.39 -5.85
N ALA A 71 10.34 6.16 -6.57
CA ALA A 71 9.02 6.04 -5.93
C ALA A 71 8.91 4.84 -4.97
N ILE A 72 9.57 3.72 -5.28
CA ILE A 72 9.61 2.55 -4.39
C ILE A 72 10.53 2.81 -3.19
N GLU A 73 11.65 3.49 -3.40
CA GLU A 73 12.57 3.87 -2.31
C GLU A 73 11.87 4.76 -1.30
N GLU A 74 11.17 5.81 -1.76
CA GLU A 74 10.38 6.69 -0.91
C GLU A 74 9.24 5.96 -0.18
N ALA A 75 8.49 5.10 -0.88
CA ALA A 75 7.39 4.34 -0.26
C ALA A 75 7.88 3.30 0.76
N ASN A 76 9.15 2.91 0.71
CA ASN A 76 9.76 2.03 1.71
C ASN A 76 10.29 2.79 2.92
N ASP A 77 10.64 4.08 2.79
CA ASP A 77 11.07 4.93 3.92
C ASP A 77 9.88 5.64 4.58
N THR A 78 8.77 5.79 3.84
CA THR A 78 7.56 6.47 4.33
C THR A 78 6.65 5.50 5.09
N PRO A 79 6.35 5.75 6.38
CA PRO A 79 5.48 4.86 7.15
C PRO A 79 4.01 5.04 6.73
N GLY A 80 3.36 3.96 6.29
CA GLY A 80 1.94 4.00 5.98
C GLY A 80 1.55 3.04 4.87
N ALA A 81 0.33 3.22 4.38
CA ALA A 81 -0.11 2.57 3.16
C ALA A 81 -0.03 3.57 2.01
N ASP A 82 1.07 3.55 1.26
CA ASP A 82 1.36 4.54 0.23
C ASP A 82 0.79 4.17 -1.14
N ALA A 83 0.79 5.14 -2.04
CA ALA A 83 0.36 4.97 -3.42
C ALA A 83 1.43 5.45 -4.41
N ILE A 84 1.72 4.63 -5.40
CA ILE A 84 2.53 4.97 -6.56
C ILE A 84 1.61 5.10 -7.78
N THR A 85 1.61 6.29 -8.37
CA THR A 85 0.79 6.67 -9.53
C THR A 85 1.69 7.07 -10.70
N PHE A 86 1.12 7.22 -11.90
CA PHE A 86 1.86 7.46 -13.13
C PHE A 86 1.30 8.67 -13.88
N SER A 87 2.18 9.58 -14.28
CA SER A 87 1.85 10.73 -15.13
C SER A 87 2.99 11.02 -16.12
N ILE A 88 3.49 9.97 -16.77
CA ILE A 88 4.59 10.09 -17.73
C ILE A 88 4.07 10.79 -18.99
N SER A 89 4.77 11.83 -19.44
CA SER A 89 4.42 12.61 -20.63
C SER A 89 4.26 11.74 -21.89
N SER A 90 3.38 12.17 -22.81
CA SER A 90 2.94 11.47 -24.03
C SER A 90 1.90 10.34 -23.78
N PRO A 91 0.62 10.67 -23.53
CA PRO A 91 -0.43 9.71 -23.16
C PRO A 91 -0.81 8.70 -24.26
N THR A 92 -0.44 8.98 -25.50
CA THR A 92 -0.83 8.17 -26.67
C THR A 92 -0.03 6.89 -26.77
N SER A 93 1.23 6.87 -26.33
CA SER A 93 2.12 5.72 -26.45
C SER A 93 2.26 4.95 -25.14
N VAL A 94 2.46 3.64 -25.24
CA VAL A 94 2.87 2.81 -24.09
C VAL A 94 4.23 3.28 -23.58
N LYS A 95 4.38 3.35 -22.26
CA LYS A 95 5.59 3.74 -21.56
C LYS A 95 6.28 2.50 -21.05
N THR A 96 7.37 2.15 -21.72
CA THR A 96 8.26 1.10 -21.27
C THR A 96 9.17 1.66 -20.19
N ILE A 97 9.12 1.07 -18.99
CA ILE A 97 10.03 1.38 -17.89
C ILE A 97 10.99 0.20 -17.80
N SER A 98 12.27 0.43 -18.10
CA SER A 98 13.27 -0.63 -18.15
C SER A 98 14.36 -0.41 -17.10
N PRO A 99 14.18 -0.88 -15.85
CA PRO A 99 15.23 -0.81 -14.85
C PRO A 99 16.51 -1.48 -15.34
N ALA A 100 17.65 -0.84 -15.08
CA ALA A 100 18.98 -1.35 -15.41
C ALA A 100 19.43 -2.45 -14.44
N SER A 101 18.82 -2.50 -13.25
CA SER A 101 19.00 -3.52 -12.23
C SER A 101 17.65 -3.87 -11.58
N PRO A 102 17.54 -4.96 -10.80
CA PRO A 102 16.32 -5.25 -10.04
C PRO A 102 15.85 -4.02 -9.24
N LEU A 103 14.53 -3.80 -9.23
CA LEU A 103 13.93 -2.78 -8.38
C LEU A 103 14.09 -3.18 -6.90
N PRO A 104 14.14 -2.20 -5.97
CA PRO A 104 14.16 -2.50 -4.54
C PRO A 104 12.95 -3.37 -4.15
N ALA A 105 13.13 -4.25 -3.18
CA ALA A 105 12.02 -5.00 -2.62
C ALA A 105 11.06 -4.03 -1.91
N ILE A 106 9.76 -4.26 -2.05
CA ILE A 106 8.73 -3.51 -1.31
C ILE A 106 8.75 -4.02 0.15
N THR A 107 9.04 -3.14 1.09
CA THR A 107 9.14 -3.47 2.53
C THR A 107 7.94 -2.98 3.34
N ASP A 108 7.19 -2.02 2.82
CA ASP A 108 5.97 -1.48 3.44
C ASP A 108 4.76 -1.54 2.49
N PRO A 109 3.52 -1.47 3.02
CA PRO A 109 2.32 -1.53 2.21
C PRO A 109 2.27 -0.42 1.16
N VAL A 110 2.29 -0.79 -0.12
CA VAL A 110 2.21 0.16 -1.23
C VAL A 110 1.23 -0.34 -2.30
N THR A 111 0.42 0.58 -2.81
CA THR A 111 -0.43 0.36 -3.98
C THR A 111 0.24 0.96 -5.21
N ILE A 112 0.54 0.15 -6.22
CA ILE A 112 1.09 0.62 -7.49
C ILE A 112 0.01 0.53 -8.56
N ASP A 113 -0.54 1.68 -8.98
CA ASP A 113 -1.65 1.73 -9.94
C ASP A 113 -1.22 2.27 -11.30
N GLY A 114 -0.88 1.36 -12.21
CA GLY A 114 -0.51 1.67 -13.60
C GLY A 114 -1.65 2.27 -14.44
N TYR A 115 -2.91 2.18 -14.00
CA TYR A 115 -4.06 2.77 -14.71
C TYR A 115 -4.22 4.27 -14.46
N THR A 116 -3.48 4.83 -13.50
CA THR A 116 -3.40 6.29 -13.30
C THR A 116 -2.67 7.01 -14.44
N GLN A 117 -1.89 6.28 -15.25
CA GLN A 117 -1.26 6.82 -16.45
C GLN A 117 -2.33 7.36 -17.41
N PRO A 118 -2.25 8.64 -17.81
CA PRO A 118 -3.18 9.22 -18.78
C PRO A 118 -3.35 8.36 -20.05
N GLY A 119 -4.61 8.01 -20.34
CA GLY A 119 -4.98 7.16 -21.48
C GLY A 119 -5.02 5.66 -21.18
N ALA A 120 -4.78 5.23 -19.94
CA ALA A 120 -5.00 3.86 -19.49
C ALA A 120 -6.43 3.66 -18.96
N SER A 121 -6.91 2.42 -19.00
CA SER A 121 -8.18 2.03 -18.39
C SER A 121 -8.16 0.56 -17.96
N PRO A 122 -8.70 0.21 -16.79
CA PRO A 122 -8.87 -1.18 -16.38
C PRO A 122 -9.90 -1.88 -17.28
N ASN A 123 -9.85 -3.22 -17.32
CA ASN A 123 -10.87 -4.01 -17.99
C ASN A 123 -12.19 -3.91 -17.20
N THR A 124 -13.28 -3.57 -17.88
CA THR A 124 -14.63 -3.46 -17.31
C THR A 124 -15.56 -4.58 -17.75
N LEU A 125 -15.17 -5.37 -18.75
CA LEU A 125 -15.97 -6.48 -19.25
C LEU A 125 -15.91 -7.70 -18.32
N ALA A 126 -17.08 -8.29 -18.04
CA ALA A 126 -17.17 -9.58 -17.35
C ALA A 126 -16.60 -10.75 -18.17
N THR A 127 -16.67 -10.63 -19.50
CA THR A 127 -16.10 -11.58 -20.47
C THR A 127 -15.47 -10.80 -21.61
N GLY A 128 -14.18 -11.00 -21.86
CA GLY A 128 -13.41 -10.28 -22.89
C GLY A 128 -12.24 -9.50 -22.29
N ASN A 129 -11.68 -8.57 -23.06
CA ASN A 129 -10.66 -7.64 -22.60
C ASN A 129 -10.83 -6.27 -23.29
N ASP A 130 -11.19 -5.24 -22.52
CA ASP A 130 -11.22 -3.83 -22.94
C ASP A 130 -10.22 -2.96 -22.15
N ALA A 131 -9.26 -3.58 -21.45
CA ALA A 131 -8.21 -2.83 -20.78
C ALA A 131 -7.32 -2.10 -21.78
N VAL A 132 -6.97 -0.86 -21.44
CA VAL A 132 -5.94 -0.08 -22.14
C VAL A 132 -4.74 0.04 -21.23
N LEU A 133 -3.67 -0.68 -21.55
CA LEU A 133 -2.41 -0.61 -20.81
C LEU A 133 -1.51 0.48 -21.39
N LYS A 134 -1.01 1.38 -20.54
CA LYS A 134 -0.05 2.44 -20.93
C LYS A 134 1.27 2.39 -20.18
N ILE A 135 1.41 1.59 -19.14
CA ILE A 135 2.67 1.36 -18.41
C ILE A 135 3.09 -0.09 -18.66
N GLN A 136 4.35 -0.28 -19.03
CA GLN A 136 4.94 -1.59 -19.25
C GLN A 136 6.32 -1.65 -18.57
N PRO A 137 6.41 -2.20 -17.36
CA PRO A 137 7.69 -2.50 -16.74
C PRO A 137 8.38 -3.65 -17.49
N THR A 138 9.62 -3.46 -17.92
CA THR A 138 10.48 -4.50 -18.50
C THR A 138 11.66 -4.73 -17.56
N GLY A 139 11.80 -5.94 -17.02
CA GLY A 139 12.97 -6.32 -16.22
C GLY A 139 13.63 -7.57 -16.81
N PRO A 140 14.86 -7.93 -16.37
CA PRO A 140 15.30 -9.31 -16.46
C PRO A 140 14.31 -10.10 -15.60
N THR A 141 13.34 -10.73 -16.25
CA THR A 141 12.29 -11.48 -15.58
C THR A 141 12.92 -12.42 -14.54
N PRO A 142 12.60 -12.35 -13.23
CA PRO A 142 12.42 -13.61 -12.54
C PRO A 142 11.30 -14.28 -13.32
N GLU A 143 11.65 -15.37 -14.01
CA GLU A 143 10.76 -16.21 -14.80
C GLU A 143 9.33 -16.13 -14.23
N LEU A 144 8.45 -15.40 -14.92
CA LEU A 144 7.03 -15.57 -14.70
C LEU A 144 6.74 -16.96 -15.25
N VAL A 145 6.94 -17.97 -14.40
CA VAL A 145 6.23 -19.23 -14.54
C VAL A 145 4.79 -18.80 -14.66
N ARG A 146 4.26 -18.90 -15.88
CA ARG A 146 2.85 -18.69 -16.16
C ARG A 146 2.10 -19.89 -15.59
N THR A 147 2.07 -20.04 -14.27
CA THR A 147 1.15 -20.92 -13.55
C THR A 147 -0.22 -20.25 -13.54
N GLY A 148 -0.78 -20.21 -14.75
CA GLY A 148 -2.08 -19.67 -15.08
C GLY A 148 -2.55 -20.40 -16.32
N SER A 149 -2.91 -21.65 -16.12
CA SER A 149 -3.98 -22.40 -16.80
C SER A 149 -4.61 -21.71 -18.02
N ALA A 150 -3.91 -21.75 -19.16
CA ALA A 150 -4.58 -21.80 -20.45
C ALA A 150 -4.22 -23.17 -21.02
N SER A 151 -5.17 -24.09 -20.93
CA SER A 151 -5.19 -25.34 -21.67
C SER A 151 -4.83 -25.04 -23.13
N ARG A 152 -3.59 -25.33 -23.51
CA ARG A 152 -3.11 -25.27 -24.88
C ARG A 152 -3.94 -26.27 -25.69
N PRO A 153 -4.76 -25.85 -26.69
CA PRO A 153 -5.22 -26.79 -27.68
C PRO A 153 -4.00 -27.22 -28.52
N PRO A 154 -3.78 -28.51 -28.75
CA PRO A 154 -2.59 -29.00 -29.44
C PRO A 154 -2.73 -28.80 -30.94
N THR A 155 -2.67 -27.58 -31.48
CA THR A 155 -2.51 -27.35 -32.95
C THR A 155 -2.15 -25.94 -33.44
N ALA A 156 -2.09 -24.88 -32.63
CA ALA A 156 -1.81 -23.56 -33.19
C ALA A 156 -0.31 -23.38 -33.53
N SER A 157 -0.05 -23.35 -34.84
CA SER A 157 1.24 -23.15 -35.51
C SER A 157 1.98 -21.89 -35.05
N SER A 158 3.28 -22.03 -34.85
CA SER A 158 4.23 -21.09 -34.23
C SER A 158 4.67 -19.92 -35.11
N ARG A 159 3.75 -19.22 -35.77
CA ARG A 159 4.07 -17.96 -36.45
C ARG A 159 2.99 -16.97 -36.12
N ASP A 160 3.34 -16.02 -35.25
CA ASP A 160 2.76 -14.70 -35.02
C ASP A 160 2.78 -14.39 -33.52
N TRP A 161 3.97 -14.18 -32.96
CA TRP A 161 4.30 -13.26 -31.85
C TRP A 161 5.80 -13.02 -31.86
#